data_AF-A0A397ZJ90-F1
#
_entry.id   AF-A0A397ZJ90-F1
#
_cell.length_a   1.000
_cell.length_b   1.000
_cell.length_c   1.000
_cell.angle_alpha   90.00
_cell.angle_beta   90.00
_cell.angle_gamma   90.00
#
_symmetry.space_group_name_H-M   'P 1'
#
loop_
_entity.id
_entity.type
_entity.pdbx_description
1 polymer ?
#
loop_
_entity_poly.entity_id
_entity_poly.type
_entity_poly.pdbx_seq_one_letter_code
_entity_poly.pdbx_strand_id
1 'polypeptide(L)'
;MCPFSTNIHFDYDGHYSKDGDDYEWIPTDARLYAISFKTSSLEEITYSLLKERICRKMGIDPFTKRLNLGYIPLVVEPTRQSYILDDEDVFVYLTSVDREQRRSILHVEDIEELQIVQITEQLSRVGESSY
;
A
#
# COMPACT_ATOMS: atom_id res chain seq x y z
N MET A 1 -21.68 4.02 -18.54
CA MET A 1 -20.42 3.34 -18.92
C MET A 1 -20.52 1.89 -18.47
N CYS A 2 -19.94 0.95 -19.20
CA CYS A 2 -19.85 -0.45 -18.75
C CYS A 2 -18.78 -0.55 -17.64
N PRO A 3 -19.03 -1.29 -16.56
CA PRO A 3 -18.03 -1.46 -15.51
C PRO A 3 -16.81 -2.19 -16.08
N PHE A 4 -15.62 -1.66 -15.80
CA PHE A 4 -14.36 -2.34 -16.08
C PHE A 4 -13.85 -3.00 -14.80
N SER A 5 -12.94 -3.96 -14.95
CA SER A 5 -12.34 -4.65 -13.82
C SER A 5 -10.99 -4.04 -13.48
N THR A 6 -10.84 -3.57 -12.25
CA THR A 6 -9.55 -3.14 -11.70
C THR A 6 -9.04 -4.22 -10.78
N ASN A 7 -7.90 -4.82 -11.15
CA ASN A 7 -7.26 -5.87 -10.37
C ASN A 7 -6.09 -5.29 -9.59
N ILE A 8 -6.02 -5.58 -8.30
CA ILE A 8 -4.93 -5.18 -7.41
C ILE A 8 -4.28 -6.45 -6.89
N HIS A 9 -2.99 -6.58 -7.16
CA HIS A 9 -2.13 -7.62 -6.58
C HIS A 9 -1.48 -7.07 -5.32
N PHE A 10 -1.39 -7.88 -4.29
CA PHE A 10 -0.84 -7.46 -3.01
C PHE A 10 -0.10 -8.57 -2.28
N ASP A 11 0.96 -8.18 -1.59
CA ASP A 11 1.63 -9.00 -0.59
C ASP A 11 1.07 -8.65 0.79
N TYR A 12 0.81 -9.68 1.59
CA TYR A 12 0.27 -9.53 2.93
C TYR A 12 1.30 -9.96 3.96
N ASP A 13 1.49 -9.11 4.96
CA ASP A 13 2.42 -9.28 6.06
C ASP A 13 3.88 -9.31 5.58
N GLY A 14 4.66 -8.33 6.01
CA GLY A 14 6.00 -8.07 5.52
C GLY A 14 6.49 -6.71 6.00
N HIS A 15 7.68 -6.31 5.58
CA HIS A 15 8.26 -5.04 6.00
C HIS A 15 9.18 -4.47 4.92
N TYR A 16 9.39 -3.16 4.98
CA TYR A 16 10.41 -2.52 4.15
C TYR A 16 11.80 -2.67 4.76
N SER A 17 12.77 -2.98 3.89
CA SER A 17 14.19 -2.93 4.19
C SER A 17 14.86 -1.89 3.30
N LYS A 18 15.84 -1.19 3.85
CA LYS A 18 16.65 -0.23 3.10
C LYS A 18 17.92 -0.92 2.60
N ASP A 19 18.15 -0.90 1.29
CA ASP A 19 19.39 -1.38 0.66
C ASP A 19 20.07 -0.22 -0.07
N GLY A 20 21.16 0.29 0.49
CA GLY A 20 21.82 1.49 -0.02
C GLY A 20 20.90 2.72 0.02
N ASP A 21 20.59 3.29 -1.15
CA ASP A 21 19.66 4.42 -1.31
C ASP A 21 18.22 3.98 -1.67
N ASP A 22 18.03 2.68 -1.90
CA ASP A 22 16.81 2.06 -2.37
C ASP A 22 16.03 1.39 -1.22
N TYR A 23 14.74 1.18 -1.45
CA TYR A 23 13.85 0.44 -0.55
C TYR A 23 13.36 -0.82 -1.22
N GLU A 24 13.41 -1.93 -0.49
CA GLU A 24 12.88 -3.23 -0.90
C GLU A 24 11.75 -3.65 0.05
N TRP A 25 10.75 -4.34 -0.49
CA TRP A 25 9.73 -5.01 0.31
C TRP A 25 10.13 -6.46 0.55
N ILE A 26 10.18 -6.87 1.83
CA ILE A 26 10.47 -8.23 2.24
C ILE A 26 9.15 -8.88 2.70
N PRO A 27 8.54 -9.75 1.88
CA PRO A 27 7.30 -10.42 2.24
C PRO A 27 7.53 -11.53 3.26
N THR A 28 6.59 -11.71 4.20
CA THR A 28 6.63 -12.80 5.20
C THR A 28 6.27 -14.15 4.58
N ASP A 29 5.42 -14.17 3.56
CA ASP A 29 5.05 -15.36 2.78
C ASP A 29 5.25 -15.12 1.27
N ALA A 30 5.57 -16.17 0.52
CA ALA A 30 5.77 -16.12 -0.93
C ALA A 30 4.44 -16.03 -1.73
N ARG A 31 3.29 -15.90 -1.04
CA ARG A 31 1.98 -15.86 -1.67
C ARG A 31 1.62 -14.45 -2.11
N LEU A 32 1.46 -14.29 -3.42
CA LEU A 32 0.85 -13.10 -3.99
C LEU A 32 -0.68 -13.24 -4.00
N TYR A 33 -1.37 -12.28 -3.40
CA TYR A 33 -2.83 -12.23 -3.38
C TYR A 33 -3.36 -11.25 -4.42
N ALA A 34 -4.65 -11.39 -4.76
CA ALA A 34 -5.32 -10.46 -5.64
C ALA A 34 -6.79 -10.23 -5.24
N ILE A 35 -7.24 -9.00 -5.41
CA ILE A 35 -8.64 -8.57 -5.36
C ILE A 35 -9.01 -7.88 -6.67
N SER A 36 -10.30 -7.97 -7.02
CA SER A 36 -10.86 -7.32 -8.21
C SER A 36 -12.04 -6.45 -7.81
N PHE A 37 -12.10 -5.27 -8.42
CA PHE A 37 -13.17 -4.28 -8.33
C PHE A 37 -13.88 -4.20 -9.67
N LYS A 38 -15.21 -4.24 -9.64
CA LYS A 38 -16.05 -4.02 -10.82
C LYS A 38 -16.78 -2.70 -10.62
N THR A 39 -16.16 -1.61 -11.06
CA THR A 39 -16.63 -0.23 -10.86
C THR A 39 -16.75 0.48 -12.20
N SER A 40 -17.50 1.58 -12.24
CA SER A 40 -17.59 2.42 -13.46
C SER A 40 -16.50 3.48 -13.51
N SER A 41 -15.92 3.83 -12.35
CA SER A 41 -14.79 4.75 -12.18
C SER A 41 -13.76 4.18 -11.20
N LEU A 42 -12.51 4.64 -11.29
CA LEU A 42 -11.48 4.36 -10.28
C LEU A 42 -11.76 5.11 -8.97
N GLU A 43 -12.44 6.27 -9.03
CA GLU A 43 -12.82 7.07 -7.85
C GLU A 43 -13.81 6.35 -6.92
N GLU A 44 -14.53 5.35 -7.44
CA GLU A 44 -15.41 4.49 -6.62
C GLU A 44 -14.60 3.56 -5.69
N ILE A 45 -13.31 3.38 -5.96
CA ILE A 45 -12.42 2.56 -5.13
C ILE A 45 -11.81 3.48 -4.06
N THR A 46 -12.53 3.65 -2.97
CA THR A 46 -12.06 4.42 -1.80
C THR A 46 -11.05 3.61 -0.97
N TYR A 47 -10.29 4.30 -0.11
CA TYR A 47 -9.38 3.71 0.87
C TYR A 47 -10.09 2.74 1.81
N SER A 48 -11.26 3.13 2.32
CA SER A 48 -12.08 2.29 3.19
C SER A 48 -12.52 1.00 2.48
N LEU A 49 -12.98 1.11 1.23
CA LEU A 49 -13.40 -0.04 0.44
C LEU A 49 -12.20 -0.94 0.09
N LEU A 50 -11.05 -0.36 -0.25
CA LEU A 50 -9.82 -1.11 -0.50
C LEU A 50 -9.43 -1.96 0.72
N LYS A 51 -9.36 -1.33 1.90
CA LYS A 51 -9.06 -2.02 3.16
C LYS A 51 -10.07 -3.11 3.48
N GLU A 52 -11.36 -2.82 3.35
CA GLU A 52 -12.41 -3.80 3.61
C GLU A 52 -12.24 -5.06 2.73
N ARG A 53 -11.91 -4.87 1.45
CA ARG A 53 -11.74 -5.97 0.49
C ARG A 53 -10.48 -6.80 0.79
N ILE A 54 -9.40 -6.17 1.21
CA ILE A 54 -8.18 -6.84 1.68
C ILE A 54 -8.48 -7.64 2.94
N CYS A 55 -9.07 -7.02 3.96
CA CYS A 55 -9.43 -7.69 5.22
C CYS A 55 -10.32 -8.92 4.96
N ARG A 56 -11.35 -8.77 4.12
CA ARG A 56 -12.23 -9.87 3.73
C ARG A 56 -11.48 -10.99 3.01
N LYS A 57 -10.53 -10.65 2.12
CA LYS A 57 -9.71 -11.63 1.39
C LYS A 57 -8.81 -12.43 2.35
N MET A 58 -8.29 -11.76 3.38
CA MET A 58 -7.41 -12.35 4.38
C MET A 58 -8.15 -13.01 5.56
N GLY A 59 -9.46 -12.84 5.65
CA GLY A 59 -10.26 -13.39 6.75
C GLY A 59 -9.99 -12.71 8.09
N ILE A 60 -9.58 -11.44 8.08
CA ILE A 60 -9.28 -10.63 9.27
C ILE A 60 -10.34 -9.55 9.48
N ASP A 61 -10.56 -9.16 10.74
CA ASP A 61 -11.53 -8.12 11.08
C ASP A 61 -10.91 -6.72 10.86
N PRO A 62 -11.48 -5.89 9.96
CA PRO A 62 -10.97 -4.56 9.63
C PRO A 62 -10.98 -3.57 10.82
N PHE A 63 -11.74 -3.84 11.88
CA PHE A 63 -11.81 -3.00 13.08
C PHE A 63 -10.78 -3.38 14.14
N THR A 64 -10.27 -4.62 14.11
CA THR A 64 -9.32 -5.12 15.11
C THR A 64 -7.87 -5.05 14.64
N LYS A 65 -7.65 -5.01 13.33
CA LYS A 65 -6.32 -5.00 12.72
C LYS A 65 -6.03 -3.68 12.05
N ARG A 66 -4.93 -3.05 12.47
CA ARG A 66 -4.45 -1.80 11.88
C ARG A 66 -3.51 -2.13 10.73
N LEU A 67 -3.99 -1.95 9.51
CA LEU A 67 -3.21 -2.17 8.30
C LEU A 67 -2.60 -0.87 7.80
N ASN A 68 -1.30 -0.91 7.50
CA ASN A 68 -0.65 0.08 6.65
C ASN A 68 -0.64 -0.43 5.21
N LEU A 69 -1.07 0.44 4.30
CA LEU A 69 -1.05 0.17 2.86
C LEU A 69 0.08 1.00 2.26
N GLY A 70 1.01 0.34 1.59
CA GLY A 70 2.10 1.02 0.90
C GLY A 70 2.45 0.33 -0.41
N TYR A 71 3.39 0.90 -1.14
CA TYR A 71 3.93 0.32 -2.37
C TYR A 71 5.26 0.99 -2.72
N ILE A 72 6.06 0.36 -3.58
CA ILE A 72 7.22 1.01 -4.20
C ILE A 72 6.80 1.49 -5.60
N PRO A 73 6.74 2.80 -5.88
CA PRO A 73 6.32 3.32 -7.19
C PRO A 73 7.30 2.88 -8.29
N LEU A 74 6.78 2.29 -9.38
CA LEU A 74 7.60 1.88 -10.53
C LEU A 74 8.09 3.05 -11.40
N VAL A 75 7.59 4.26 -11.14
CA VAL A 75 7.82 5.46 -11.97
C VAL A 75 8.71 6.51 -11.29
N VAL A 76 9.26 6.20 -10.10
CA VAL A 76 10.10 7.10 -9.30
C VAL A 76 11.45 6.46 -9.05
N GLU A 77 12.53 7.21 -9.26
CA GLU A 77 13.91 6.83 -8.91
C GLU A 77 14.53 7.88 -7.95
N PRO A 78 15.32 7.46 -6.95
CA PRO A 78 15.56 6.08 -6.50
C PRO A 78 14.29 5.44 -5.93
N THR A 79 14.28 4.12 -5.76
CA THR A 79 13.12 3.41 -5.23
C THR A 79 12.86 3.86 -3.78
N ARG A 80 11.62 4.24 -3.51
CA ARG A 80 11.17 4.68 -2.19
C ARG A 80 9.83 4.03 -1.89
N GLN A 81 9.59 3.72 -0.62
CA GLN A 81 8.24 3.34 -0.20
C GLN A 81 7.32 4.56 -0.24
N SER A 82 6.09 4.36 -0.69
CA SER A 82 4.98 5.30 -0.59
C SER A 82 3.88 4.67 0.26
N TYR A 83 3.12 5.49 0.97
CA TYR A 83 1.98 5.05 1.77
C TYR A 83 0.68 5.58 1.19
N ILE A 84 -0.38 4.80 1.35
CA ILE A 84 -1.74 5.19 1.01
C ILE A 84 -2.46 5.54 2.31
N LEU A 85 -2.79 6.82 2.48
CA LEU A 85 -3.39 7.35 3.70
C LEU A 85 -4.86 7.72 3.51
N ASP A 86 -5.27 8.07 2.29
CA ASP A 86 -6.63 8.49 1.95
C ASP A 86 -7.07 8.07 0.54
N ASP A 87 -8.25 8.53 0.12
CA ASP A 87 -8.85 8.22 -1.18
C ASP A 87 -8.07 8.83 -2.36
N GLU A 88 -7.39 9.96 -2.16
CA GLU A 88 -6.58 10.60 -3.20
C GLU A 88 -5.31 9.77 -3.46
N ASP A 89 -4.66 9.29 -2.40
CA ASP A 89 -3.53 8.37 -2.53
C ASP A 89 -3.93 7.05 -3.20
N VAL A 90 -5.14 6.55 -2.94
CA VAL A 90 -5.66 5.37 -3.67
C VAL A 90 -5.77 5.68 -5.15
N PHE A 91 -6.31 6.84 -5.51
CA PHE A 91 -6.42 7.21 -6.92
C PHE A 91 -5.04 7.35 -7.58
N VAL A 92 -4.07 7.95 -6.88
CA VAL A 92 -2.67 8.04 -7.35
C VAL A 92 -2.06 6.65 -7.56
N TYR A 93 -2.17 5.77 -6.57
CA TYR A 93 -1.75 4.36 -6.71
C TYR A 93 -2.44 3.69 -7.90
N LEU A 94 -3.74 3.97 -8.07
CA LEU A 94 -4.53 3.33 -9.09
C LEU A 94 -4.24 3.80 -10.52
N THR A 95 -3.64 4.98 -10.67
CA THR A 95 -3.33 5.58 -11.98
C THR A 95 -1.83 5.58 -12.29
N SER A 96 -0.98 5.37 -11.28
CA SER A 96 0.47 5.26 -11.41
C SER A 96 0.87 3.90 -11.98
N VAL A 97 0.99 3.83 -13.30
CA VAL A 97 1.48 2.66 -14.04
C VAL A 97 2.76 2.99 -14.81
N ASP A 98 3.60 1.99 -15.04
CA ASP A 98 4.80 2.15 -15.85
C ASP A 98 4.48 2.18 -17.36
N ARG A 99 5.53 2.26 -18.18
CA ARG A 99 5.39 2.30 -19.65
C ARG A 99 4.75 1.03 -20.24
N GLU A 100 4.79 -0.08 -19.52
CA GLU A 100 4.20 -1.36 -19.89
C GLU A 100 2.80 -1.57 -19.29
N GLN A 101 2.20 -0.51 -18.71
CA GLN A 101 0.92 -0.55 -18.01
C GLN A 101 0.92 -1.46 -16.77
N ARG A 102 2.10 -1.75 -16.21
CA ARG A 102 2.24 -2.50 -14.96
C ARG A 102 2.07 -1.56 -13.78
N ARG A 103 1.50 -2.09 -12.71
CA ARG A 103 1.25 -1.38 -11.46
C ARG A 103 2.10 -1.98 -10.37
N SER A 104 2.55 -1.15 -9.44
CA SER A 104 3.23 -1.62 -8.24
C SER A 104 2.38 -2.64 -7.49
N ILE A 105 3.04 -3.66 -6.96
CA ILE A 105 2.41 -4.54 -5.96
C ILE A 105 2.07 -3.69 -4.74
N LEU A 106 0.84 -3.87 -4.23
CA LEU A 106 0.44 -3.26 -2.98
C LEU A 106 1.04 -4.06 -1.84
N HIS A 107 1.72 -3.41 -0.92
CA HIS A 107 2.25 -4.00 0.29
C HIS A 107 1.29 -3.72 1.45
N VAL A 108 0.89 -4.77 2.16
CA VAL A 108 -0.01 -4.69 3.30
C VAL A 108 0.75 -5.11 4.56
N GLU A 109 1.09 -4.12 5.39
CA GLU A 109 1.73 -4.34 6.68
C GLU A 109 0.65 -4.53 7.75
N ASP A 110 0.72 -5.64 8.50
CA ASP A 110 -0.08 -5.85 9.71
C ASP A 110 0.67 -5.24 10.90
N ILE A 111 0.13 -4.15 11.46
CA ILE A 111 0.77 -3.44 12.56
C ILE A 111 0.12 -3.87 13.86
N GLU A 112 0.91 -4.51 14.73
CA GLU A 112 0.55 -4.66 16.13
C GLU A 112 0.54 -3.29 16.81
N GLU A 113 -0.47 -3.03 17.65
CA GLU A 113 -0.74 -1.74 18.33
C GLU A 113 0.48 -1.09 19.01
N LEU A 114 1.52 -1.88 19.32
CA LEU A 114 2.74 -1.46 20.00
C LEU A 114 3.82 -0.81 19.10
N GLN A 115 3.76 -0.93 17.78
CA GLN A 115 4.80 -0.38 16.87
C GLN A 115 4.60 1.10 16.49
N ILE A 116 3.48 1.71 16.88
CA ILE A 116 3.16 3.11 16.51
C ILE A 116 4.19 4.10 17.06
N VAL A 117 4.81 3.82 18.21
CA VAL A 117 5.83 4.71 18.79
C VAL A 117 7.02 4.89 17.84
N GLN A 118 7.45 3.82 17.17
CA GLN A 118 8.64 3.85 16.31
C GLN A 118 8.40 4.57 14.97
N ILE A 119 7.24 4.37 14.33
CA ILE A 119 6.92 5.05 13.05
C ILE A 119 6.74 6.56 13.28
N THR A 120 6.07 6.94 14.38
CA THR A 120 5.89 8.36 14.72
C THR A 120 7.22 9.02 15.08
N GLU A 121 8.13 8.34 15.79
CA GLU A 121 9.48 8.83 16.05
C GLU A 121 10.33 8.98 14.78
N GLN A 122 10.24 8.04 13.83
CA GLN A 122 10.95 8.13 12.55
C GLN A 122 10.50 9.34 11.72
N LEU A 123 9.18 9.60 11.67
CA LEU A 123 8.63 10.79 10.99
C LEU A 123 8.91 12.09 11.73
N SER A 124 8.92 12.08 13.07
CA SER A 124 9.26 13.25 13.89
C SER A 124 10.73 13.65 13.77
N ARG A 125 11.65 12.70 13.64
CA ARG A 125 13.09 12.95 13.49
C ARG A 125 13.48 13.59 12.15
N VAL A 126 12.62 13.49 11.13
CA VAL A 126 12.84 14.15 9.83
C VAL A 126 12.49 15.65 9.89
N GLY A 127 11.74 16.09 10.91
CA GLY A 127 11.37 17.50 11.11
C GLY A 127 12.34 18.33 11.95
N GLU A 128 13.31 17.71 12.63
CA GLU A 128 14.24 18.41 13.54
C GLU A 128 15.68 18.42 13.00
N SER A 129 15.89 18.97 11.81
CA SER A 129 17.22 19.42 11.40
C SER A 129 17.12 20.60 10.45
N SER A 130 16.74 21.75 10.99
CA SER A 130 17.03 23.05 10.40
C SER A 130 17.29 24.06 11.50
N TYR A 131 18.56 24.17 11.90
CA TYR A 131 19.15 25.36 12.49
C TYR A 131 20.22 25.88 11.54
#